data_AF-A0A2M7SIL1-F1
#
_entry.id   AF-A0A2M7SIL1-F1
#
_cell.length_a   1.000
_cell.length_b   1.000
_cell.length_c   1.000
_cell.angle_alpha   90.00
_cell.angle_beta   90.00
_cell.angle_gamma   90.00
#
_symmetry.space_group_name_H-M   'P 1'
#
loop_
_entity.id
_entity.type
_entity.pdbx_description
1 polymer ?
#
loop_
_entity_poly.entity_id
_entity_poly.type
_entity_poly.pdbx_seq_one_letter_code
_entity_poly.pdbx_strand_id
1 'polypeptide(L)'
;MQRNITVNLGNLVLSLSDAMDLASPLLIQHQQRTAFVVWEMGKAARLSGERLGKIFIAALLHDIGAFSLEEKISLRNFEVENLEDHCIRGELLLNNIPWLKDSAKIIRYHHKGWQSWGDY
;
A
#
# COMPACT_ATOMS: atom_id res chain seq x y z
N MET A 1 -3.90 34.32 -7.89
CA MET A 1 -3.76 34.07 -6.44
C MET A 1 -3.10 32.70 -6.26
N GLN A 2 -1.78 32.64 -6.06
CA GLN A 2 -1.12 31.40 -5.63
C GLN A 2 -1.32 31.28 -4.12
N ARG A 3 -2.08 30.27 -3.68
CA ARG A 3 -2.17 29.92 -2.27
C ARG A 3 -0.96 29.04 -1.94
N ASN A 4 -0.13 29.47 -1.00
CA ASN A 4 0.88 28.61 -0.40
C ASN A 4 0.16 27.64 0.55
N ILE A 5 -0.11 26.43 0.08
CA ILE A 5 -0.72 25.37 0.86
C ILE A 5 0.39 24.44 1.36
N THR A 6 0.52 24.33 2.67
CA THR A 6 1.35 23.30 3.31
C THR A 6 0.52 22.04 3.51
N VAL A 7 1.02 20.89 3.04
CA VAL A 7 0.35 19.59 3.16
C VAL A 7 1.17 18.68 4.06
N ASN A 8 0.54 18.10 5.08
CA ASN A 8 1.14 17.00 5.83
C ASN A 8 0.99 15.71 5.00
N LEU A 9 2.10 15.20 4.48
CA LEU A 9 2.11 14.01 3.62
C LEU A 9 1.62 12.75 4.35
N GLY A 10 1.88 12.63 5.65
CA GLY A 10 1.37 11.51 6.45
C GLY A 10 -0.16 11.53 6.51
N ASN A 11 -0.75 12.69 6.80
CA ASN A 11 -2.21 12.84 6.79
C ASN A 11 -2.78 12.61 5.39
N LEU A 12 -2.10 13.07 4.34
CA LEU A 12 -2.53 12.83 2.96
C LEU A 12 -2.61 11.32 2.65
N VAL A 13 -1.57 10.55 2.99
CA VAL A 13 -1.55 9.10 2.75
C VAL A 13 -2.61 8.39 3.59
N LEU A 14 -2.82 8.80 4.86
CA LEU A 14 -3.88 8.26 5.69
C LEU A 14 -5.27 8.53 5.09
N SER A 15 -5.53 9.75 4.62
CA SER A 15 -6.79 10.08 3.96
C SER A 15 -7.01 9.31 2.65
N LEU A 16 -5.94 9.05 1.89
CA LEU A 16 -6.02 8.19 0.70
C LEU A 16 -6.34 6.74 1.09
N SER A 17 -5.72 6.22 2.15
CA SER A 17 -6.02 4.90 2.70
C SER A 17 -7.47 4.78 3.16
N ASP A 18 -7.99 5.78 3.87
CA ASP A 18 -9.41 5.83 4.26
C ASP A 18 -10.31 5.81 3.03
N ALA A 19 -10.01 6.64 2.02
CA ALA A 19 -10.81 6.73 0.80
C ALA A 19 -10.91 5.40 0.05
N MET A 20 -9.84 4.58 0.07
CA MET A 20 -9.86 3.26 -0.56
C MET A 20 -10.77 2.27 0.18
N ASP A 21 -10.88 2.39 1.50
CA ASP A 21 -11.68 1.50 2.35
C ASP A 21 -13.16 1.94 2.45
N LEU A 22 -13.46 3.21 2.14
CA LEU A 22 -14.84 3.76 2.16
C LEU A 22 -15.81 3.06 1.20
N ALA A 23 -15.31 2.36 0.18
CA ALA A 23 -16.13 1.72 -0.84
C ALA A 23 -17.04 0.61 -0.29
N SER A 24 -16.69 -0.01 0.85
CA SER A 24 -17.53 -1.06 1.46
C SER A 24 -17.22 -1.26 2.95
N PRO A 25 -18.23 -1.53 3.79
CA PRO A 25 -18.03 -1.92 5.19
C PRO A 25 -17.11 -3.13 5.38
N LEU A 26 -17.04 -4.02 4.37
CA LEU A 26 -16.19 -5.21 4.40
C LEU A 26 -14.69 -4.88 4.36
N LEU A 27 -14.34 -3.65 3.96
CA LEU A 27 -12.97 -3.18 3.78
C LEU A 27 -12.49 -2.24 4.89
N ILE A 28 -13.37 -1.89 5.85
CA ILE A 28 -13.08 -0.85 6.86
C ILE A 28 -11.73 -1.09 7.54
N GLN A 29 -10.85 -0.09 7.43
CA GLN A 29 -9.54 0.00 8.08
C GLN A 29 -8.61 -1.18 7.81
N HIS A 30 -8.80 -1.93 6.72
CA HIS A 30 -7.93 -3.06 6.41
C HIS A 30 -6.49 -2.59 6.22
N GLN A 31 -6.31 -1.58 5.39
CA GLN A 31 -5.01 -1.00 5.05
C GLN A 31 -4.30 -0.45 6.31
N GLN A 32 -5.06 0.26 7.16
CA GLN A 32 -4.53 0.85 8.40
C GLN A 32 -4.12 -0.19 9.44
N ARG A 33 -4.91 -1.26 9.62
CA ARG A 33 -4.53 -2.37 10.51
C ARG A 33 -3.27 -3.07 10.02
N THR A 34 -3.17 -3.31 8.71
CA THR A 34 -1.96 -3.88 8.10
C THR A 34 -0.76 -2.97 8.32
N ALA A 35 -0.89 -1.66 8.11
CA ALA A 35 0.17 -0.69 8.35
C ALA A 35 0.63 -0.64 9.82
N PHE A 36 -0.31 -0.75 10.77
CA PHE A 36 0.02 -0.83 12.20
C PHE A 36 0.82 -2.10 12.52
N VAL A 37 0.41 -3.25 12.01
CA VAL A 37 1.13 -4.52 12.21
C VAL A 37 2.55 -4.43 11.63
N VAL A 38 2.68 -3.95 10.40
CA VAL A 38 3.98 -3.75 9.71
C VAL A 38 4.87 -2.78 10.49
N TRP A 39 4.31 -1.73 11.06
CA TRP A 39 5.03 -0.77 11.89
C TRP A 39 5.62 -1.41 13.15
N GLU A 40 4.81 -2.16 13.91
CA GLU A 40 5.28 -2.84 15.13
C GLU A 40 6.30 -3.95 14.81
N MET A 41 6.09 -4.69 13.71
CA MET A 41 7.08 -5.67 13.22
C MET A 41 8.40 -4.99 12.85
N GLY A 42 8.36 -3.86 12.15
CA GLY A 42 9.54 -3.10 11.75
C GLY A 42 10.31 -2.55 12.95
N LYS A 43 9.61 -2.09 13.99
CA LYS A 43 10.21 -1.68 15.27
C LYS A 43 10.89 -2.84 15.97
N ALA A 44 10.22 -3.99 16.08
CA ALA A 44 10.81 -5.20 16.68
C ALA A 44 12.07 -5.65 15.93
N ALA A 45 12.08 -5.51 14.59
CA ALA A 45 13.22 -5.78 13.72
C ALA A 45 14.29 -4.67 13.71
N ARG A 46 14.12 -3.59 14.50
CA ARG A 46 15.05 -2.46 14.60
C ARG A 46 15.37 -1.79 13.25
N LEU A 47 14.37 -1.67 12.38
CA LEU A 47 14.52 -0.94 11.12
C LEU A 47 14.79 0.55 11.37
N SER A 48 15.54 1.19 10.47
CA SER A 48 15.72 2.64 10.49
C SER A 48 14.39 3.36 10.26
N GLY A 49 14.26 4.58 10.78
CA GLY A 49 13.03 5.38 10.59
C GLY A 49 12.66 5.59 9.12
N GLU A 50 13.66 5.72 8.25
CA GLU A 50 13.45 5.80 6.81
C GLU A 50 12.83 4.51 6.24
N ARG A 51 13.37 3.33 6.58
CA ARG A 51 12.81 2.04 6.14
C ARG A 51 11.43 1.81 6.72
N LEU A 52 11.23 2.17 7.98
CA LEU A 52 9.95 2.05 8.67
C LEU A 52 8.87 2.91 8.01
N GLY A 53 9.20 4.15 7.63
CA GLY A 53 8.28 5.02 6.88
C GLY A 53 7.92 4.45 5.51
N LYS A 54 8.88 3.90 4.77
CA LYS A 54 8.65 3.27 3.45
C LYS A 54 7.69 2.08 3.54
N ILE A 55 7.95 1.13 4.46
CA ILE A 55 7.08 -0.05 4.61
C ILE A 55 5.69 0.33 5.15
N PHE A 56 5.60 1.36 6.00
CA PHE A 56 4.33 1.85 6.52
C PHE A 56 3.45 2.43 5.39
N ILE A 57 4.03 3.30 4.55
CA ILE A 57 3.33 3.86 3.39
C ILE A 57 2.94 2.76 2.41
N ALA A 58 3.84 1.79 2.15
CA ALA A 58 3.53 0.67 1.28
C ALA A 58 2.34 -0.15 1.80
N ALA A 59 2.27 -0.42 3.09
CA ALA A 59 1.16 -1.14 3.71
C ALA A 59 -0.17 -0.38 3.63
N LEU A 60 -0.16 0.95 3.77
CA LEU A 60 -1.37 1.79 3.63
C LEU A 60 -1.92 1.82 2.20
N LEU A 61 -1.06 1.60 1.20
CA LEU A 61 -1.38 1.78 -0.22
C LEU A 61 -1.27 0.48 -1.04
N HIS A 62 -1.13 -0.69 -0.40
CA HIS A 62 -0.78 -1.93 -1.14
C HIS A 62 -1.85 -2.35 -2.14
N ASP A 63 -3.13 -2.09 -1.86
CA ASP A 63 -4.24 -2.36 -2.77
C ASP A 63 -4.68 -1.15 -3.61
N ILE A 64 -3.88 -0.09 -3.72
CA ILE A 64 -4.27 1.11 -4.50
C ILE A 64 -4.49 0.81 -5.99
N GLY A 65 -3.90 -0.27 -6.49
CA GLY A 65 -4.11 -0.74 -7.86
C GLY A 65 -5.44 -1.47 -8.07
N ALA A 66 -6.17 -1.84 -7.02
CA ALA A 66 -7.48 -2.47 -7.11
C ALA A 66 -8.56 -1.40 -7.30
N PHE A 67 -9.08 -1.27 -8.52
CA PHE A 67 -9.87 -0.09 -8.91
C PHE A 67 -11.38 -0.27 -8.73
N SER A 68 -11.87 -1.50 -8.79
CA SER A 68 -13.30 -1.80 -8.58
C SER A 68 -13.56 -2.40 -7.21
N LEU A 69 -14.78 -2.26 -6.70
CA LEU A 69 -15.17 -2.86 -5.43
C LEU A 69 -15.17 -4.38 -5.55
N GLU A 70 -15.64 -4.90 -6.68
CA GLU A 70 -15.69 -6.32 -7.01
C GLU A 70 -14.30 -6.94 -6.96
N GLU A 71 -13.31 -6.27 -7.54
CA GLU A 71 -11.91 -6.68 -7.49
C GLU A 71 -11.36 -6.68 -6.06
N LYS A 72 -11.61 -5.63 -5.28
CA LYS A 72 -11.18 -5.56 -3.87
C LYS A 72 -11.79 -6.69 -3.03
N ILE A 73 -13.06 -6.99 -3.22
CA ILE A 73 -13.74 -8.10 -2.52
C ILE A 73 -13.15 -9.44 -2.96
N SER A 74 -12.92 -9.63 -4.26
CA SER A 74 -12.34 -10.87 -4.80
C SER A 74 -10.91 -11.09 -4.29
N LEU A 75 -10.08 -10.04 -4.25
CA LEU A 75 -8.73 -10.09 -3.69
C LEU A 75 -8.75 -10.50 -2.22
N ARG A 76 -9.63 -9.88 -1.42
CA ARG A 76 -9.81 -10.20 0.00
C ARG A 76 -10.25 -11.65 0.23
N ASN A 77 -11.09 -12.18 -0.64
CA ASN A 77 -11.58 -13.56 -0.55
C ASN A 77 -10.63 -14.59 -1.17
N PHE A 78 -9.51 -14.16 -1.77
CA PHE A 78 -8.61 -15.02 -2.55
C PHE A 78 -9.30 -15.70 -3.74
N GLU A 79 -10.25 -15.00 -4.37
CA GLU A 79 -11.08 -15.47 -5.49
C GLU A 79 -10.60 -14.94 -6.86
N VAL A 80 -9.41 -14.35 -6.94
CA VAL A 80 -8.85 -13.84 -8.20
C VAL A 80 -7.95 -14.85 -8.91
N GLU A 81 -7.99 -14.87 -10.23
CA GLU A 81 -7.08 -15.69 -11.06
C GLU A 81 -5.64 -15.17 -11.03
N ASN A 82 -5.45 -13.85 -10.92
CA ASN A 82 -4.14 -13.21 -10.95
C ASN A 82 -3.99 -12.15 -9.84
N LEU A 83 -3.19 -12.47 -8.81
CA LEU A 83 -2.88 -11.57 -7.69
C LEU A 83 -1.86 -10.48 -8.05
N GLU A 84 -1.23 -10.55 -9.22
CA GLU A 84 -0.16 -9.61 -9.59
C GLU A 84 -0.70 -8.33 -10.25
N ASP A 85 -1.90 -8.36 -10.83
CA ASP A 85 -2.39 -7.26 -11.66
C ASP A 85 -2.62 -5.96 -10.89
N HIS A 86 -3.14 -6.02 -9.65
CA HIS A 86 -3.25 -4.81 -8.82
C HIS A 86 -1.89 -4.37 -8.27
N CYS A 87 -0.97 -5.30 -8.04
CA CYS A 87 0.41 -4.98 -7.65
C CYS A 87 1.11 -4.16 -8.74
N ILE A 88 1.00 -4.59 -10.00
CA ILE A 88 1.57 -3.88 -11.17
C ILE A 88 0.95 -2.49 -11.30
N ARG A 89 -0.39 -2.40 -11.26
CA ARG A 89 -1.08 -1.11 -11.35
C ARG A 89 -0.71 -0.17 -10.21
N GLY A 90 -0.62 -0.69 -8.99
CA GLY A 90 -0.21 0.08 -7.81
C GLY A 90 1.22 0.62 -7.93
N GLU A 91 2.15 -0.19 -8.42
CA GLU A 91 3.51 0.27 -8.74
C GLU A 91 3.49 1.38 -9.78
N LEU A 92 2.85 1.15 -10.93
CA LEU A 92 2.81 2.12 -12.04
C LEU A 92 2.22 3.47 -11.61
N LEU A 93 1.17 3.45 -10.77
CA LEU A 93 0.53 4.64 -10.25
C LEU A 93 1.48 5.47 -9.38
N LEU A 94 2.27 4.83 -8.51
CA LEU A 94 3.07 5.50 -7.49
C LEU A 94 4.53 5.73 -7.89
N ASN A 95 5.08 4.96 -8.83
CA ASN A 95 6.50 4.99 -9.21
C ASN A 95 6.94 6.33 -9.81
N ASN A 96 6.00 7.10 -10.36
CA ASN A 96 6.25 8.45 -10.89
C ASN A 96 6.31 9.54 -9.82
N ILE A 97 5.97 9.22 -8.56
CA ILE A 97 5.99 10.17 -7.44
C ILE A 97 7.29 9.95 -6.66
N PRO A 98 8.27 10.89 -6.69
CA PRO A 98 9.63 10.63 -6.21
C PRO A 98 9.73 10.09 -4.79
N TRP A 99 8.92 10.60 -3.86
CA TRP A 99 8.94 10.19 -2.46
C TRP A 99 8.18 8.88 -2.17
N LEU A 100 7.40 8.38 -3.14
CA LEU A 100 6.69 7.09 -3.06
C LEU A 100 7.39 5.96 -3.81
N LYS A 101 8.44 6.26 -4.57
CA LYS A 101 9.10 5.31 -5.47
C LYS A 101 9.54 4.01 -4.79
N ASP A 102 10.12 4.11 -3.59
CA ASP A 102 10.55 2.92 -2.86
C ASP A 102 9.37 2.13 -2.28
N SER A 103 8.31 2.81 -1.85
CA SER A 103 7.06 2.17 -1.43
C SER A 103 6.38 1.47 -2.61
N ALA A 104 6.41 2.06 -3.81
CA ALA A 104 5.86 1.47 -5.03
C ALA A 104 6.50 0.12 -5.36
N LYS A 105 7.83 -0.01 -5.17
CA LYS A 105 8.54 -1.28 -5.34
C LYS A 105 8.10 -2.33 -4.32
N ILE A 106 7.80 -1.94 -3.09
CA ILE A 106 7.30 -2.88 -2.06
C ILE A 106 5.90 -3.35 -2.46
N ILE A 107 5.04 -2.43 -2.91
CA ILE A 107 3.68 -2.72 -3.38
C ILE A 107 3.71 -3.69 -4.57
N ARG A 108 4.67 -3.55 -5.49
CA ARG A 108 4.81 -4.46 -6.64
C ARG A 108 4.89 -5.94 -6.28
N TYR A 109 5.44 -6.26 -5.11
CA TYR A 109 5.79 -7.62 -4.72
C TYR A 109 5.13 -8.08 -3.41
N HIS A 110 4.06 -7.42 -2.95
CA HIS A 110 3.47 -7.74 -1.64
C HIS A 110 2.77 -9.11 -1.58
N HIS A 111 2.41 -9.70 -2.74
CA HIS A 111 1.94 -11.09 -2.84
C HIS A 111 3.06 -12.10 -3.17
N LYS A 112 4.29 -11.65 -3.41
CA LYS A 112 5.39 -12.54 -3.79
C LYS A 112 5.77 -13.43 -2.59
N GLY A 113 5.67 -14.74 -2.79
CA GLY A 113 6.11 -15.72 -1.80
C GLY A 113 7.60 -15.60 -1.51
N TRP A 114 7.98 -15.75 -0.23
CA TRP A 114 9.39 -15.68 0.18
C TRP A 114 10.28 -16.70 -0.55
N GLN A 115 9.74 -17.88 -0.87
CA GLN A 115 10.47 -18.97 -1.54
C GLN A 115 10.89 -18.63 -2.97
N SER A 116 10.17 -17.73 -3.65
CA SER A 116 10.49 -17.28 -5.01
C SER A 116 11.28 -15.96 -5.03
N TRP A 117 11.70 -15.47 -3.86
CA TRP A 117 12.50 -14.26 -3.75
C TRP A 117 13.93 -14.51 -4.25
N GLY A 118 14.30 -13.91 -5.39
CA GLY A 118 15.59 -14.15 -6.04
C GLY A 118 15.50 -14.82 -7.41
N ASP A 119 14.35 -15.38 -7.76
CA ASP A 119 14.10 -15.93 -9.10
C ASP A 119 13.91 -14.76 -10.09
N TYR A 120 14.92 -14.52 -10.92
CA TYR A 120 14.94 -13.51 -11.99
C TYR A 120 15.63 -14.06 -13.24
#